data_AF-A0A936SE94-F1
#
_entry.id   AF-A0A936SE94-F1
#
_cell.length_a   1.000
_cell.length_b   1.000
_cell.length_c   1.000
_cell.angle_alpha   90.00
_cell.angle_beta   90.00
_cell.angle_gamma   90.00
#
_symmetry.space_group_name_H-M   'P 1'
#
loop_
_entity.id
_entity.type
_entity.pdbx_description
1 polymer ?
#
loop_
_entity_poly.entity_id
_entity_poly.type
_entity_poly.pdbx_seq_one_letter_code
_entity_poly.pdbx_strand_id
1 'polypeptide(L)' 'MIHFLYLIGFALLVSIAFGTFLDGTNRERIIYAGKTFLQFVVVSLVMAWILYFIPW' A
#
# COMPACT_ATOMS: atom_id res chain seq x y z
N MET A 1 -6.58 -11.89 11.72
CA MET A 1 -6.21 -11.96 10.29
C MET A 1 -7.01 -11.00 9.40
N ILE A 2 -8.28 -10.70 9.68
CA ILE A 2 -9.13 -9.88 8.80
C ILE A 2 -8.59 -8.45 8.57
N HIS A 3 -7.98 -7.83 9.58
CA HIS A 3 -7.33 -6.50 9.46
C HIS A 3 -6.22 -6.47 8.41
N PHE A 4 -5.42 -7.53 8.32
CA PHE A 4 -4.37 -7.64 7.31
C PHE A 4 -4.98 -7.74 5.90
N LEU A 5 -6.09 -8.48 5.75
CA LEU A 5 -6.81 -8.56 4.47
C LEU A 5 -7.39 -7.20 4.05
N TYR A 6 -7.92 -6.41 4.99
CA TYR A 6 -8.39 -5.06 4.71
C TYR A 6 -7.25 -4.13 4.29
N LEU A 7 -6.09 -4.22 4.93
CA LEU A 7 -4.90 -3.49 4.52
C LEU A 7 -4.48 -3.83 3.09
N ILE A 8 -4.43 -5.12 2.74
CA ILE A 8 -4.07 -5.56 1.39
C ILE A 8 -5.10 -5.07 0.37
N GLY A 9 -6.39 -5.25 0.64
CA GLY A 9 -7.47 -4.79 -0.24
C GLY A 9 -7.45 -3.27 -0.44
N PHE A 10 -7.31 -2.52 0.64
CA PHE A 10 -7.22 -1.06 0.60
C PHE A 10 -5.97 -0.58 -0.17
N ALA A 11 -4.80 -1.11 0.16
CA ALA A 11 -3.56 -0.76 -0.52
C ALA A 11 -3.62 -1.06 -2.02
N LEU A 12 -4.29 -2.14 -2.42
CA LEU A 12 -4.49 -2.51 -3.82
C LEU A 12 -5.42 -1.54 -4.54
N LEU A 13 -6.53 -1.15 -3.93
CA LEU A 13 -7.44 -0.15 -4.52
C LEU A 13 -6.77 1.21 -4.69
N VAL A 14 -6.05 1.67 -3.66
CA VAL A 14 -5.33 2.96 -3.69
C VAL A 14 -4.22 2.94 -4.72
N SER A 15 -3.45 1.86 -4.82
CA SER A 15 -2.36 1.77 -5.79
C SER A 15 -2.85 1.76 -7.23
N ILE A 16 -3.98 1.09 -7.51
CA ILE A 16 -4.63 1.13 -8.81
C ILE A 16 -5.12 2.54 -9.12
N ALA A 17 -5.84 3.18 -8.19
CA ALA A 17 -6.33 4.54 -8.38
C ALA A 17 -5.17 5.50 -8.69
N PHE A 18 -4.10 5.46 -7.91
CA PHE A 18 -2.94 6.33 -8.10
C PHE A 18 -2.19 6.00 -9.39
N GLY A 19 -2.08 4.72 -9.77
CA GLY A 19 -1.53 4.30 -11.05
C GLY A 19 -2.35 4.77 -12.26
N THR A 20 -3.69 4.80 -12.15
CA THR A 20 -4.56 5.27 -13.24
C THR A 20 -4.47 6.77 -13.46
N PHE A 21 -4.22 7.56 -12.41
CA PHE A 21 -4.05 9.01 -12.51
C PHE A 21 -2.63 9.44 -12.88
N LEU A 22 -1.67 8.51 -12.95
CA LEU A 22 -0.31 8.82 -13.37
C LEU A 22 -0.24 9.07 -14.89
N ASP A 23 0.28 10.22 -15.29
CA ASP A 23 0.63 10.48 -16.68
C ASP A 23 1.88 9.71 -17.09
N GLY A 24 1.81 9.04 -18.25
CA GLY A 24 2.92 8.25 -18.77
C GLY A 24 2.45 6.99 -19.51
N THR A 25 3.42 6.13 -19.81
CA THR A 25 3.20 4.85 -20.48
C THR A 25 2.53 3.83 -19.55
N ASN A 26 1.87 2.83 -20.13
CA ASN A 26 1.28 1.72 -19.35
C ASN A 26 2.30 1.04 -18.43
N ARG A 27 3.56 0.95 -18.87
CA ARG A 27 4.64 0.36 -18.08
C ARG A 27 4.95 1.20 -16.84
N GLU A 28 5.03 2.53 -16.98
CA GLU A 28 5.27 3.44 -15.86
C GLU A 28 4.13 3.41 -14.85
N ARG A 29 2.88 3.37 -15.32
CA ARG A 29 1.69 3.23 -14.48
C ARG A 29 1.71 1.96 -13.64
N ILE A 30 2.03 0.82 -14.25
CA ILE A 30 2.12 -0.47 -13.53
C ILE A 30 3.25 -0.47 -12.51
N ILE A 31 4.43 0.04 -12.88
CA ILE A 31 5.57 0.13 -11.96
C ILE A 31 5.24 1.04 -10.78
N TYR A 32 4.61 2.18 -11.05
CA TYR A 32 4.21 3.13 -10.02
C TYR A 32 3.17 2.53 -9.08
N ALA A 33 2.09 1.93 -9.61
CA ALA A 33 1.10 1.23 -8.79
C ALA A 33 1.75 0.13 -7.93
N GLY A 34 2.63 -0.68 -8.50
CA GLY A 34 3.36 -1.71 -7.74
C GLY A 34 4.20 -1.12 -6.60
N LYS A 35 4.91 -0.01 -6.85
CA LYS A 35 5.67 0.71 -5.81
C LYS A 35 4.77 1.28 -4.73
N THR A 36 3.67 1.95 -5.10
CA THR A 36 2.72 2.54 -4.16
C THR A 36 2.09 1.46 -3.27
N PHE A 37 1.70 0.31 -3.84
CA PHE A 37 1.19 -0.82 -3.08
C PHE A 37 2.20 -1.29 -2.02
N LEU A 38 3.45 -1.55 -2.44
CA LEU A 38 4.52 -1.97 -1.54
C LEU A 38 4.78 -0.95 -0.44
N GLN A 39 4.82 0.35 -0.77
CA GLN A 39 4.99 1.42 0.21
C GLN A 39 3.87 1.39 1.26
N PHE A 40 2.60 1.27 0.85
CA PHE A 40 1.48 1.19 1.78
C PHE A 40 1.58 -0.02 2.72
N VAL A 41 1.89 -1.20 2.18
CA VAL A 41 2.01 -2.43 2.96
C VAL A 41 3.18 -2.33 3.95
N VAL A 42 4.37 -1.93 3.48
CA VAL A 42 5.58 -1.85 4.31
C VAL A 42 5.43 -0.79 5.40
N VAL A 43 4.97 0.42 5.06
CA VAL A 43 4.79 1.50 6.05
C VAL A 43 3.79 1.09 7.12
N SER A 44 2.68 0.46 6.73
CA SER A 44 1.67 0.00 7.68
C SER A 44 2.17 -1.13 8.57
N LEU A 45 2.99 -2.05 8.05
CA LEU A 45 3.62 -3.11 8.84
C LEU A 45 4.64 -2.56 9.83
N VAL A 46 5.47 -1.61 9.39
CA VAL A 46 6.43 -0.92 10.26
C VAL A 46 5.68 -0.15 11.34
N MET A 47 4.58 0.53 10.99
CA MET A 47 3.74 1.21 11.96
C MET A 47 3.17 0.23 12.99
N ALA A 48 2.56 -0.88 12.53
CA ALA A 48 2.03 -1.91 13.41
C ALA A 48 3.11 -2.49 14.34
N TRP A 49 4.33 -2.68 13.83
CA TRP A 49 5.47 -3.14 14.62
C TRP A 49 5.90 -2.13 15.68
N ILE A 50 5.97 -0.83 15.35
CA ILE A 50 6.28 0.23 16.32
C ILE A 50 5.20 0.30 17.40
N LEU A 51 3.92 0.31 16.99
CA LEU A 51 2.79 0.42 17.90
C LEU A 51 2.65 -0.81 18.81
N TYR A 52 3.13 -1.98 18.37
CA TYR A 52 3.14 -3.20 19.19
C TYR A 52 3.91 -3.04 20.52
N PHE A 53 4.93 -2.18 20.55
CA PHE A 53 5.74 -1.95 21.76
C PHE A 53 5.13 -0.97 22.74
N ILE A 54 4.05 -0.26 22.37
CA ILE A 54 3.48 0.75 23.23
C ILE A 54 2.36 0.13 24.05
N PRO A 55 2.50 0.04 25.39
CA PRO A 55 1.68 -0.81 26.24
C PRO A 55 0.33 -0.17 26.64
N TRP A 56 -0.23 0.73 25.82
CA TRP A 56 -1.55 1.30 26.11
C TRP A 56 -2.66 0.26 25.93
#